data_AF-A0A8J4GUB8-F1
#
_entry.id   AF-A0A8J4GUB8-F1
#
_cell.length_a   1.000
_cell.length_b   1.000
_cell.length_c   1.000
_cell.angle_alpha   90.00
_cell.angle_beta   90.00
_cell.angle_gamma   90.00
#
_symmetry.space_group_name_H-M   'P 1'
#
loop_
_entity.id
_entity.type
_entity.pdbx_description
1 polymer ?
#
loop_
_entity_poly.entity_id
_entity_poly.type
_entity_poly.pdbx_seq_one_letter_code
_entity_poly.pdbx_strand_id
1 'polypeptide(L)'
;MTRLSMTPSSQSPWAQMLRSSDRAASLRLGGQGLKTSYGDHLLIIGDAAGHIDPYTGEGIHIAMIGGKAATETILAMRQTGDFSARSTRQYESKWRALYGHDFWTSTAFAEVVYRCPILLDAAASEIHRKGDA
;
A
#
# COMPACT_ATOMS: atom_id res chain seq x y z
N MET A 1 8.55 -27.18 43.06
CA MET A 1 9.01 -26.39 41.90
C MET A 1 8.02 -25.26 41.68
N THR A 2 8.32 -24.09 42.24
CA THR A 2 7.40 -22.95 42.32
C THR A 2 7.44 -22.15 41.02
N ARG A 3 6.31 -22.06 40.32
CA ARG A 3 6.15 -21.28 39.09
C ARG A 3 6.17 -19.79 39.46
N LEU A 4 7.27 -19.09 39.17
CA LEU A 4 7.37 -17.63 39.31
C LEU A 4 6.39 -16.97 38.32
N SER A 5 5.26 -16.46 38.84
CA SER A 5 4.38 -15.57 38.12
C SER A 5 5.02 -14.18 38.04
N MET A 6 5.75 -13.90 36.95
CA MET A 6 6.18 -12.55 36.65
C MET A 6 4.99 -11.76 36.08
N THR A 7 4.27 -11.05 36.94
CA THR A 7 3.41 -9.94 36.52
C THR A 7 4.33 -8.79 36.09
N PRO A 8 4.30 -8.32 34.83
CA PRO A 8 5.12 -7.20 34.40
C PRO A 8 4.76 -5.94 35.21
N SER A 9 5.75 -5.31 35.83
CA SER A 9 5.55 -4.06 36.57
C SER A 9 5.07 -2.96 35.60
N SER A 10 4.04 -2.20 36.01
CA SER A 10 3.34 -1.23 35.15
C SER A 10 4.21 -0.06 34.66
N GLN A 11 5.44 0.06 35.17
CA GLN A 11 6.40 1.13 34.90
C GLN A 11 7.56 0.72 33.98
N SER A 12 7.52 -0.47 33.36
CA SER A 12 8.52 -0.85 32.35
C SER A 12 8.47 0.09 31.13
N PRO A 13 9.60 0.70 30.71
CA PRO A 13 9.69 1.51 29.49
C PRO A 13 9.26 0.73 28.24
N TRP A 14 9.56 -0.57 28.20
CA TRP A 14 9.14 -1.47 27.12
C TRP A 14 7.62 -1.68 27.09
N ALA A 15 6.97 -1.68 28.26
CA ALA A 15 5.51 -1.77 28.33
C ALA A 15 4.84 -0.46 27.88
N GLN A 16 5.46 0.70 28.09
CA GLN A 16 5.00 1.97 27.50
C GLN A 16 5.22 2.02 26.00
N MET A 17 6.37 1.54 25.51
CA MET A 17 6.68 1.48 24.08
C MET A 17 5.70 0.55 23.33
N LEU A 18 5.43 -0.64 23.87
CA LEU A 18 4.44 -1.57 23.30
C LEU A 18 3.02 -0.99 23.32
N ARG A 19 2.61 -0.28 24.38
CA ARG A 19 1.31 0.43 24.43
C ARG A 19 1.21 1.61 23.46
N SER A 20 2.33 2.21 23.07
CA SER A 20 2.35 3.24 22.02
C SER A 20 2.30 2.64 20.60
N SER A 21 2.61 1.36 20.46
CA SER A 21 2.64 0.63 19.19
C SER A 21 1.26 0.22 18.66
N ASP A 22 0.19 0.34 19.45
CA ASP A 22 -1.17 -0.06 19.06
C ASP A 22 -1.91 0.99 18.20
N ARG A 23 -1.21 2.05 17.75
CA ARG A 23 -1.79 3.09 16.90
C ARG A 23 -1.50 2.79 15.44
N ALA A 24 -2.37 2.03 14.79
CA ALA A 24 -2.39 1.88 13.35
C ALA A 24 -3.21 3.00 12.69
N ALA A 25 -2.71 3.57 11.60
CA ALA A 25 -3.45 4.49 10.75
C ALA A 25 -4.24 3.72 9.69
N SER A 26 -5.37 4.26 9.23
CA SER A 26 -6.11 3.68 8.10
C SER A 26 -5.28 3.78 6.82
N LEU A 27 -5.12 2.67 6.12
CA LEU A 27 -4.48 2.62 4.80
C LEU A 27 -5.52 2.88 3.71
N ARG A 28 -5.15 3.66 2.70
CA ARG A 28 -5.94 3.82 1.48
C ARG A 28 -5.44 2.83 0.45
N LEU A 29 -6.30 1.88 0.05
CA LEU A 29 -5.92 0.81 -0.86
C LEU A 29 -6.29 1.16 -2.30
N GLY A 30 -5.40 0.87 -3.26
CA GLY A 30 -5.70 0.89 -4.69
C GLY A 30 -6.21 2.22 -5.25
N GLY A 31 -5.75 3.35 -4.71
CA GLY A 31 -6.16 4.69 -5.14
C GLY A 31 -7.54 5.12 -4.63
N GLN A 32 -8.10 4.43 -3.63
CA GLN A 32 -9.39 4.81 -3.04
C GLN A 32 -9.39 6.24 -2.49
N GLY A 33 -10.40 7.02 -2.90
CA GLY A 33 -10.72 8.33 -2.32
C GLY A 33 -10.07 9.53 -3.01
N LEU A 34 -9.40 9.37 -4.16
CA LEU A 34 -8.97 10.49 -5.00
C LEU A 34 -9.58 10.41 -6.41
N LYS A 35 -10.08 11.54 -6.92
CA LYS A 35 -10.51 11.66 -8.33
C LYS A 35 -9.32 11.86 -9.27
N THR A 36 -8.31 12.62 -8.82
CA THR A 36 -7.08 12.92 -9.54
C THR A 36 -5.93 12.97 -8.56
N SER A 37 -4.73 12.56 -8.96
CA SER A 37 -3.51 12.63 -8.12
C SER A 37 -2.70 13.93 -8.35
N TYR A 38 -3.32 14.93 -8.96
CA TYR A 38 -2.68 16.19 -9.36
C TYR A 38 -3.66 17.37 -9.34
N GLY A 39 -3.11 18.57 -9.33
CA GLY A 39 -3.80 19.86 -9.50
C GLY A 39 -2.81 20.95 -9.92
N ASP A 40 -3.26 22.21 -10.02
CA ASP A 40 -2.35 23.34 -10.23
C ASP A 40 -1.35 23.41 -9.08
N HIS A 41 -0.05 23.38 -9.40
CA HIS A 41 1.05 23.35 -8.42
C HIS A 41 0.99 22.21 -7.39
N LEU A 42 0.22 21.14 -7.66
CA LEU A 42 -0.04 20.06 -6.71
C LEU A 42 0.20 18.68 -7.32
N LEU A 43 0.92 17.83 -6.58
CA LEU A 43 1.02 16.39 -6.80
C LEU A 43 0.72 15.68 -5.48
N ILE A 44 -0.06 14.60 -5.53
CA ILE A 44 -0.36 13.75 -4.37
C ILE A 44 0.29 12.39 -4.64
N ILE A 45 1.08 11.89 -3.69
CA ILE A 45 1.92 10.69 -3.87
C ILE A 45 1.82 9.75 -2.67
N GLY A 46 2.22 8.48 -2.85
CA GLY A 46 2.33 7.50 -1.76
C GLY A 46 0.98 7.17 -1.11
N ASP A 47 0.96 6.94 0.20
CA ASP A 47 -0.26 6.63 0.95
C ASP A 47 -1.33 7.73 0.83
N ALA A 48 -0.92 9.01 0.71
CA ALA A 48 -1.85 10.11 0.47
C ALA A 48 -2.62 9.96 -0.87
N ALA A 49 -2.00 9.33 -1.86
CA ALA A 49 -2.62 9.01 -3.15
C ALA A 49 -3.28 7.63 -3.18
N GLY A 50 -3.24 6.88 -2.07
CA GLY A 50 -3.70 5.49 -2.00
C GLY A 50 -2.81 4.52 -2.79
N HIS A 51 -1.51 4.81 -2.92
CA HIS A 51 -0.55 3.96 -3.62
C HIS A 51 -0.12 2.76 -2.75
N ILE A 52 -1.10 1.94 -2.37
CA ILE A 52 -0.92 0.72 -1.59
C ILE A 52 -1.59 -0.42 -2.34
N ASP A 53 -0.87 -1.53 -2.49
CA ASP A 53 -1.39 -2.72 -3.13
C ASP A 53 -2.58 -3.29 -2.31
N PRO A 54 -3.77 -3.43 -2.92
CA PRO A 54 -4.98 -3.89 -2.22
C PRO A 54 -4.92 -5.32 -1.70
N TYR A 55 -4.05 -6.15 -2.26
CA TYR A 55 -3.99 -7.58 -1.93
C TYR A 55 -3.00 -7.85 -0.80
N THR A 56 -1.78 -7.35 -0.94
CA THR A 56 -0.67 -7.57 0.01
C THR A 56 -0.63 -6.54 1.13
N GLY A 57 -1.22 -5.35 0.93
CA GLY A 57 -1.10 -4.23 1.86
C GLY A 57 0.27 -3.54 1.82
N GLU A 58 1.16 -3.92 0.90
CA GLU A 58 2.44 -3.25 0.74
C GLU A 58 2.30 -1.90 0.02
N GLY A 59 2.94 -0.87 0.57
CA GLY A 59 2.95 0.47 -0.02
C GLY A 59 4.35 1.09 -0.17
N ILE A 60 5.37 0.60 0.54
CA ILE A 60 6.70 1.23 0.56
C ILE A 60 7.35 1.18 -0.83
N HIS A 61 7.33 0.01 -1.49
CA HIS A 61 7.93 -0.15 -2.80
C HIS A 61 7.22 0.72 -3.86
N ILE A 62 5.87 0.76 -3.85
CA ILE A 62 5.09 1.62 -4.74
C ILE A 62 5.34 3.10 -4.44
N ALA A 63 5.43 3.49 -3.16
CA ALA A 63 5.73 4.86 -2.77
C ALA A 63 7.09 5.32 -3.30
N MET A 64 8.11 4.46 -3.28
CA MET A 64 9.43 4.73 -3.85
C MET A 64 9.38 4.91 -5.37
N ILE A 65 8.69 4.02 -6.08
CA ILE A 65 8.51 4.10 -7.55
C ILE A 65 7.72 5.38 -7.91
N GLY A 66 6.64 5.65 -7.19
CA GLY A 66 5.83 6.86 -7.33
C GLY A 66 6.60 8.13 -7.03
N GLY A 67 7.45 8.14 -6.00
CA GLY A 67 8.31 9.27 -5.66
C GLY A 67 9.32 9.61 -6.75
N LYS A 68 9.90 8.57 -7.39
CA LYS A 68 10.77 8.75 -8.56
C LYS A 68 10.00 9.38 -9.73
N ALA A 69 8.83 8.84 -10.08
CA ALA A 69 7.99 9.37 -11.16
C ALA A 69 7.53 10.83 -10.89
N ALA A 70 7.22 11.16 -9.64
CA ALA A 70 6.89 12.53 -9.23
C ALA A 70 8.07 13.47 -9.41
N THR A 71 9.25 13.06 -8.97
CA THR A 71 10.50 13.84 -9.11
C THR A 71 10.81 14.12 -10.57
N GLU A 72 10.74 13.13 -11.45
CA GLU A 72 10.95 13.31 -12.88
C GLU A 72 9.96 14.29 -13.50
N THR A 73 8.70 14.29 -13.02
CA THR A 73 7.67 15.22 -13.49
C THR A 73 7.95 16.65 -13.02
N ILE A 74 8.34 16.82 -11.75
CA ILE A 74 8.73 18.12 -11.19
C ILE A 74 9.97 18.68 -11.91
N LEU A 75 10.95 17.85 -12.24
CA LEU A 75 12.13 18.29 -13.00
C LEU A 75 11.77 18.78 -14.39
N ALA A 76 10.86 18.09 -15.09
CA ALA A 76 10.36 18.54 -16.40
C ALA A 76 9.58 19.86 -16.29
N MET A 77 8.69 19.99 -15.29
CA MET A 77 7.96 21.23 -15.00
C MET A 77 8.91 22.39 -14.69
N ARG A 78 10.00 22.13 -13.96
CA ARG A 78 10.99 23.16 -13.61
C ARG A 78 11.74 23.67 -14.85
N GLN A 79 12.00 22.80 -15.82
CA GLN A 79 12.66 23.21 -17.08
C GLN A 79 11.77 24.11 -17.93
N THR A 80 10.46 23.86 -17.96
CA THR A 80 9.50 24.63 -18.76
C THR A 80 8.92 25.83 -18.01
N GLY A 81 8.99 25.84 -16.68
CA GLY A 81 8.30 26.80 -15.82
C GLY A 81 6.79 26.59 -15.73
N ASP A 82 6.25 25.51 -16.32
CA ASP A 82 4.82 25.21 -16.34
C ASP A 82 4.44 24.26 -15.20
N PHE A 83 3.76 24.80 -14.19
CA PHE A 83 3.23 24.09 -13.02
C PHE A 83 1.70 23.96 -13.04
N SER A 84 1.07 24.19 -14.20
CA SER A 84 -0.38 24.05 -14.37
C SER A 84 -0.83 22.58 -14.22
N ALA A 85 -2.13 22.39 -14.03
CA ALA A 85 -2.79 21.10 -14.00
C ALA A 85 -2.50 20.26 -15.27
N ARG A 86 -2.23 20.91 -16.41
CA ARG A 86 -1.83 20.23 -17.64
C ARG A 86 -0.47 19.55 -17.49
N SER A 87 0.48 20.24 -16.87
CA SER A 87 1.83 19.75 -16.65
C SER A 87 1.88 18.71 -15.53
N THR A 88 1.21 18.98 -14.41
CA THR A 88 1.15 18.07 -13.26
C THR A 88 0.40 16.77 -13.57
N ARG A 89 -0.58 16.78 -14.50
CA ARG A 89 -1.25 15.57 -14.99
C ARG A 89 -0.30 14.50 -15.53
N GLN A 90 0.87 14.89 -16.03
CA GLN A 90 1.85 13.94 -16.54
C GLN A 90 2.30 12.94 -15.48
N TYR A 91 2.33 13.34 -14.20
CA TYR A 91 2.59 12.43 -13.10
C TYR A 91 1.54 11.32 -13.03
N GLU A 92 0.26 11.67 -13.15
CA GLU A 92 -0.83 10.70 -13.09
C GLU A 92 -0.72 9.67 -14.22
N SER A 93 -0.45 10.14 -15.44
CA SER A 93 -0.22 9.25 -16.58
C SER A 93 0.98 8.30 -16.36
N LYS A 94 2.08 8.81 -15.78
CA LYS A 94 3.27 8.01 -15.52
C LYS A 94 3.02 6.91 -14.50
N TRP A 95 2.44 7.24 -13.33
CA TRP A 95 2.25 6.22 -12.30
C TRP A 95 1.20 5.18 -12.72
N ARG A 96 0.14 5.59 -13.43
CA ARG A 96 -0.86 4.66 -13.97
C ARG A 96 -0.22 3.66 -14.95
N ALA A 97 0.75 4.10 -15.74
CA ALA A 97 1.50 3.21 -16.63
C ALA A 97 2.49 2.29 -15.89
N LEU A 98 3.04 2.73 -14.76
CA LEU A 98 4.02 1.95 -13.98
C LEU A 98 3.38 0.84 -13.15
N TYR A 99 2.26 1.10 -12.48
CA TYR A 99 1.63 0.15 -11.55
C TYR A 99 0.11 0.31 -11.42
N GLY A 100 -0.53 1.12 -12.27
CA GLY A 100 -1.99 1.31 -12.21
C GLY A 100 -2.78 0.05 -12.56
N HIS A 101 -2.24 -0.79 -13.44
CA HIS A 101 -2.85 -2.08 -13.77
C HIS A 101 -2.78 -3.06 -12.60
N ASP A 102 -1.66 -3.08 -11.87
CA ASP A 102 -1.43 -3.97 -10.73
C ASP A 102 -2.50 -3.77 -9.66
N PHE A 103 -2.89 -2.52 -9.37
CA PHE A 103 -3.97 -2.24 -8.42
C PHE A 103 -5.32 -2.81 -8.86
N TRP A 104 -5.64 -2.77 -10.16
CA TRP A 104 -6.88 -3.34 -10.66
C TRP A 104 -6.88 -4.87 -10.53
N THR A 105 -5.78 -5.51 -10.93
CA THR A 105 -5.63 -6.97 -10.81
C THR A 105 -5.61 -7.43 -9.36
N SER A 106 -4.92 -6.72 -8.47
CA SER A 106 -4.85 -7.03 -7.05
C SER A 106 -6.20 -6.85 -6.37
N THR A 107 -6.97 -5.81 -6.73
CA THR A 107 -8.34 -5.64 -6.23
C THR A 107 -9.24 -6.79 -6.67
N ALA A 108 -9.20 -7.16 -7.96
CA ALA A 108 -9.99 -8.25 -8.50
C ALA A 108 -9.60 -9.60 -7.86
N PHE A 109 -8.30 -9.84 -7.67
CA PHE A 109 -7.81 -11.05 -7.03
C PHE A 109 -8.24 -11.11 -5.57
N ALA A 110 -8.09 -10.02 -4.81
CA ALA A 110 -8.55 -9.93 -3.44
C ALA A 110 -10.06 -10.23 -3.36
N GLU A 111 -10.89 -9.61 -4.21
CA GLU A 111 -12.33 -9.89 -4.25
C GLU A 111 -12.65 -11.35 -4.54
N VAL A 112 -11.98 -11.98 -5.50
CA VAL A 112 -12.19 -13.40 -5.82
C VAL A 112 -11.83 -14.30 -4.64
N VAL A 113 -10.67 -14.06 -4.02
CA VAL A 113 -10.21 -14.81 -2.84
C VAL A 113 -11.20 -14.65 -1.68
N TYR A 114 -11.66 -13.43 -1.40
CA TYR A 114 -12.64 -13.18 -0.34
C TYR A 114 -14.03 -13.76 -0.64
N ARG A 115 -14.46 -13.76 -1.90
CA ARG A 115 -15.81 -14.22 -2.30
C ARG A 115 -15.90 -15.74 -2.49
N CYS A 116 -14.77 -16.40 -2.75
CA CYS A 116 -14.72 -17.82 -3.00
C CYS A 116 -13.82 -18.54 -1.98
N PRO A 117 -14.23 -18.60 -0.69
CA PRO A 117 -13.49 -19.36 0.32
C PRO A 117 -13.34 -20.84 -0.05
N ILE A 118 -14.28 -21.40 -0.83
CA ILE A 118 -14.18 -22.77 -1.38
C ILE A 118 -12.96 -22.97 -2.28
N LEU A 119 -12.53 -21.95 -3.05
CA LEU A 119 -11.32 -22.04 -3.88
C LEU A 119 -10.06 -22.02 -3.02
N LEU A 120 -10.05 -21.19 -1.97
CA LEU A 120 -9.00 -21.17 -0.95
C LEU A 120 -8.89 -22.52 -0.24
N ASP A 121 -10.02 -23.09 0.18
CA ASP A 121 -10.10 -24.38 0.86
C ASP A 121 -9.66 -25.52 -0.06
N ALA A 122 -10.04 -25.49 -1.34
CA ALA A 122 -9.60 -26.46 -2.34
C ALA A 122 -8.09 -26.37 -2.59
N ALA A 123 -7.54 -25.16 -2.73
CA ALA A 123 -6.10 -24.95 -2.89
C ALA A 123 -5.32 -25.39 -1.64
N ALA A 124 -5.82 -25.07 -0.44
CA ALA A 124 -5.24 -25.52 0.82
C ALA A 124 -5.30 -27.05 0.96
N SER A 125 -6.38 -27.68 0.50
CA SER A 125 -6.53 -29.14 0.48
C SER A 125 -5.52 -29.80 -0.48
N GLU A 126 -5.25 -29.21 -1.63
CA GLU A 126 -4.26 -29.74 -2.58
C GLU A 126 -2.82 -29.58 -2.07
N ILE A 127 -2.51 -28.47 -1.38
CA ILE A 127 -1.18 -28.25 -0.77
C ILE A 127 -0.90 -29.26 0.36
N HIS A 128 -1.94 -29.75 1.05
CA HIS A 128 -1.80 -30.82 2.05
C HIS A 128 -1.54 -32.20 1.43
N ARG A 129 -1.77 -32.39 0.12
CA ARG A 129 -1.40 -33.61 -0.57
C ARG A 129 0.12 -33.63 -0.70
N LYS A 130 0.80 -34.39 0.16
CA LYS A 130 2.19 -34.78 -0.07
C LYS A 130 2.23 -35.42 -1.46
N GLY A 131 2.95 -34.80 -2.39
CA GLY A 131 3.06 -35.27 -3.75
C GLY A 131 3.39 -36.76 -3.75
N ASP A 132 2.57 -37.54 -4.45
CA ASP A 132 2.88 -38.93 -4.76
C ASP A 132 4.12 -38.91 -5.65
N ALA A 133 5.29 -39.13 -5.04
CA ALA A 133 6.56 -39.36 -5.70
C ALA A 133 6.66 -40.82 -6.17
#